data_AF-A0A0D2AY89-F1
#
_entry.id   AF-A0A0D2AY89-F1
#
_cell.length_a   1.000
_cell.length_b   1.000
_cell.length_c   1.000
_cell.angle_alpha   90.00
_cell.angle_beta   90.00
_cell.angle_gamma   90.00
#
_symmetry.space_group_name_H-M   'P 1'
#
loop_
_entity.id
_entity.type
_entity.pdbx_description
1 polymer ?
#
loop_
_entity_poly.entity_id
_entity_poly.type
_entity_poly.pdbx_seq_one_letter_code
_entity_poly.pdbx_strand_id
1 'polypeptide(L)'
;MASQERATVGGPEGSGGEGEEGGGGGGGFTLLLFASASTYAGGQETLTLPAPTTIGALFRTLETKFPGILEKVLLSSAVTVNLEYVDLDLDPDLDLGNFVEGKGGGGGGGGGGGGGGRHQGLDLVIRNGDEVGIIPPVSSG
;
A
#
# COMPACT_ATOMS: atom_id res chain seq x y z
N MET A 1 7.82 -50.73 32.78
CA MET A 1 6.86 -49.62 32.93
C MET A 1 7.02 -48.75 31.71
N ALA A 2 6.16 -49.00 30.72
CA ALA A 2 6.28 -48.46 29.38
C ALA A 2 5.44 -47.19 29.25
N SER A 3 6.09 -46.20 28.64
CA SER A 3 5.63 -45.34 27.56
C SER A 3 4.29 -44.59 27.66
N GLN A 4 4.43 -43.30 27.37
CA GLN A 4 3.45 -42.24 27.28
C GLN A 4 2.45 -42.45 26.13
N GLU A 5 1.21 -42.03 26.34
CA GLU A 5 0.22 -41.78 25.29
C GLU A 5 -0.61 -40.53 25.62
N ARG A 6 -0.68 -39.60 24.64
CA ARG A 6 -1.81 -38.72 24.24
C ARG A 6 -1.24 -37.60 23.35
N ALA A 7 -1.36 -37.65 22.02
CA ALA A 7 -2.55 -37.42 21.17
C ALA A 7 -2.55 -36.01 20.55
N THR A 8 -2.18 -35.96 19.26
CA THR A 8 -2.70 -35.14 18.14
C THR A 8 -3.27 -33.72 18.38
N VAL A 9 -2.62 -32.73 17.77
CA VAL A 9 -3.17 -31.73 16.83
C VAL A 9 -1.95 -31.20 16.06
N GLY A 10 -1.83 -31.19 14.73
CA GLY A 10 -2.78 -30.81 13.70
C GLY A 10 -2.47 -29.38 13.26
N GLY A 11 -1.48 -29.19 12.38
CA GLY A 11 -1.24 -27.95 11.64
C GLY A 11 0.23 -27.60 11.38
N PRO A 12 0.72 -27.77 10.15
CA PRO A 12 1.41 -26.66 9.50
C PRO A 12 0.68 -26.34 8.19
N GLU A 13 -0.41 -25.58 8.28
CA GLU A 13 -1.12 -25.10 7.09
C GLU A 13 -1.32 -23.58 7.21
N GLY A 14 -0.21 -22.87 7.08
CA GLY A 14 -0.21 -21.50 6.60
C GLY A 14 -0.05 -21.51 5.08
N SER A 15 -1.01 -22.11 4.38
CA SER A 15 -1.23 -21.86 2.96
C SER A 15 -1.72 -20.41 2.84
N GLY A 16 -0.80 -19.50 2.52
CA GLY A 16 -1.07 -18.08 2.35
C GLY A 16 -0.87 -17.65 0.90
N GLY A 17 -1.81 -18.04 0.04
CA GLY A 17 -2.12 -17.31 -1.20
C GLY A 17 -1.11 -17.42 -2.34
N GLU A 18 -1.26 -18.45 -3.16
CA GLU A 18 -1.10 -18.31 -4.61
C GLU A 18 -2.11 -17.26 -5.09
N GLY A 19 -1.66 -16.01 -5.19
CA GLY A 19 -2.36 -14.96 -5.92
C GLY A 19 -1.92 -14.98 -7.37
N GLU A 20 -2.51 -15.85 -8.18
CA GLU A 20 -2.32 -15.83 -9.63
C GLU A 20 -2.89 -14.53 -10.25
N GLU A 21 -2.02 -13.94 -11.06
CA GLU A 21 -2.24 -13.23 -12.32
C GLU A 21 -2.96 -11.87 -12.35
N GLY A 22 -2.17 -10.87 -12.75
CA GLY A 22 -2.61 -9.59 -13.29
C GLY A 22 -1.68 -9.08 -14.39
N GLY A 23 -1.62 -9.81 -15.51
CA GLY A 23 -1.52 -9.27 -16.87
C GLY A 23 -0.30 -8.43 -17.31
N GLY A 24 0.52 -9.02 -18.18
CA GLY A 24 1.25 -8.32 -19.23
C GLY A 24 2.77 -8.27 -19.02
N GLY A 25 3.53 -8.68 -20.02
CA GLY A 25 5.01 -8.60 -20.05
C GLY A 25 5.58 -7.18 -20.11
N GLY A 26 5.06 -6.26 -19.29
CA GLY A 26 5.61 -4.93 -19.01
C GLY A 26 5.90 -4.86 -17.52
N GLY A 27 7.14 -4.61 -17.15
CA GLY A 27 7.60 -4.89 -15.80
C GLY A 27 6.88 -4.12 -14.69
N GLY A 28 6.81 -4.72 -13.51
CA GLY A 28 6.18 -4.16 -12.31
C GLY A 28 7.14 -3.50 -11.33
N PHE A 29 6.61 -3.05 -10.20
CA PHE A 29 7.37 -2.61 -9.04
C PHE A 29 7.02 -3.50 -7.84
N THR A 30 7.93 -3.55 -6.87
CA THR A 30 7.77 -4.36 -5.66
C THR A 30 7.22 -3.48 -4.55
N LEU A 31 6.04 -3.77 -4.04
CA LEU A 31 5.47 -3.13 -2.86
C LEU A 31 5.76 -4.00 -1.63
N LEU A 32 6.45 -3.44 -0.65
CA LEU A 32 6.80 -4.05 0.61
C LEU A 32 5.84 -3.54 1.70
N LEU A 33 5.13 -4.44 2.34
CA LEU A 33 4.18 -4.15 3.42
C LEU A 33 4.78 -4.61 4.75
N PHE A 34 4.91 -3.69 5.70
CA PHE A 34 5.47 -4.00 7.01
C PHE A 34 4.40 -4.02 8.12
N ALA A 35 4.62 -4.83 9.16
CA ALA A 35 3.83 -4.87 10.39
C ALA A 35 2.28 -4.93 10.19
N SER A 36 1.57 -3.87 10.56
CA SER A 36 0.11 -3.82 10.43
C SER A 36 -0.35 -3.78 8.97
N ALA A 37 0.47 -3.27 8.05
CA ALA A 37 0.15 -3.22 6.63
C ALA A 37 0.08 -4.61 6.01
N SER A 38 1.04 -5.49 6.31
CA SER A 38 1.01 -6.88 5.82
C SER A 38 -0.13 -7.68 6.46
N THR A 39 -0.40 -7.45 7.75
CA THR A 39 -1.53 -8.05 8.46
C THR A 39 -2.86 -7.66 7.81
N TYR A 40 -3.03 -6.38 7.43
CA TYR A 40 -4.23 -5.90 6.74
C TYR A 40 -4.38 -6.52 5.35
N ALA A 41 -3.26 -6.76 4.65
CA ALA A 41 -3.22 -7.43 3.36
C ALA A 41 -3.27 -8.97 3.46
N GLY A 42 -3.79 -9.54 4.55
CA GLY A 42 -3.95 -10.99 4.70
C GLY A 42 -2.65 -11.75 4.96
N GLY A 43 -1.63 -11.09 5.52
CA GLY A 43 -0.32 -11.67 5.79
C GLY A 43 0.67 -11.55 4.62
N GLN A 44 0.35 -10.75 3.59
CA GLN A 44 1.23 -10.53 2.45
C GLN A 44 2.24 -9.43 2.76
N GLU A 45 3.52 -9.77 2.84
CA GLU A 45 4.61 -8.82 3.08
C GLU A 45 5.13 -8.19 1.78
N THR A 46 4.81 -8.79 0.64
CA THR A 46 5.29 -8.34 -0.67
C THR A 46 4.20 -8.50 -1.72
N LEU A 47 3.96 -7.44 -2.50
CA LEU A 47 3.04 -7.42 -3.62
C LEU A 47 3.75 -6.92 -4.88
N THR A 48 3.51 -7.58 -6.02
CA THR A 48 3.98 -7.06 -7.31
C THR A 48 2.84 -6.34 -8.00
N LEU A 49 3.07 -5.09 -8.38
CA LEU A 49 2.07 -4.24 -9.02
C LEU A 49 2.60 -3.70 -10.35
N PRO A 50 1.73 -3.41 -11.34
CA PRO A 50 2.15 -2.94 -12.65
C PRO A 50 2.79 -1.54 -12.57
N ALA A 51 3.82 -1.32 -13.38
CA ALA A 51 4.49 -0.04 -13.56
C ALA A 51 4.46 0.37 -15.06
N PRO A 52 4.65 1.66 -15.40
CA PRO A 52 4.78 2.81 -14.50
C PRO A 52 3.44 3.19 -13.85
N THR A 53 3.47 3.62 -12.60
CA THR A 53 2.32 4.13 -11.86
C THR A 53 2.72 5.34 -11.01
N THR A 54 1.80 5.94 -10.26
CA THR A 54 2.11 6.97 -9.26
C THR A 54 1.76 6.51 -7.85
N ILE A 55 2.29 7.17 -6.82
CA ILE A 55 1.90 6.89 -5.42
C ILE A 55 0.39 7.04 -5.24
N GLY A 56 -0.21 8.08 -5.82
CA GLY A 56 -1.66 8.25 -5.81
C GLY A 56 -2.40 7.07 -6.43
N ALA A 57 -1.98 6.60 -7.60
CA ALA A 57 -2.60 5.44 -8.26
C ALA A 57 -2.36 4.11 -7.51
N LEU A 58 -1.20 3.96 -6.87
CA LEU A 58 -0.90 2.85 -5.97
C LEU A 58 -1.89 2.81 -4.80
N PHE A 59 -2.12 3.94 -4.16
CA PHE A 59 -3.08 4.08 -3.05
C PHE A 59 -4.51 3.70 -3.46
N ARG A 60 -4.95 4.12 -4.65
CA ARG A 60 -6.23 3.68 -5.23
C ARG A 60 -6.31 2.19 -5.44
N THR A 61 -5.23 1.62 -5.96
CA THR A 61 -5.14 0.18 -6.22
C THR A 61 -5.22 -0.61 -4.92
N LEU A 62 -4.56 -0.14 -3.86
CA LEU A 62 -4.61 -0.75 -2.54
C LEU A 62 -5.98 -0.64 -1.89
N GLU A 63 -6.64 0.52 -1.97
CA GLU A 63 -8.00 0.68 -1.44
C GLU A 63 -9.02 -0.22 -2.16
N THR A 64 -8.88 -0.33 -3.48
CA THR A 64 -9.75 -1.20 -4.29
C THR A 64 -9.55 -2.68 -3.93
N LYS A 65 -8.31 -3.10 -3.64
CA LYS A 65 -7.97 -4.47 -3.24
C LYS A 65 -8.30 -4.76 -1.76
N PHE A 66 -8.08 -3.78 -0.90
CA PHE A 66 -8.21 -3.85 0.55
C PHE A 66 -9.00 -2.64 1.06
N PRO A 67 -10.34 -2.67 1.01
CA PRO A 67 -11.16 -1.55 1.42
C PRO A 67 -10.86 -1.10 2.87
N GLY A 68 -10.70 0.21 3.07
CA GLY A 68 -10.35 0.84 4.33
C GLY A 68 -8.84 0.88 4.64
N ILE A 69 -7.97 0.27 3.83
CA ILE A 69 -6.52 0.27 4.10
C ILE A 69 -5.92 1.67 4.05
N LEU A 70 -6.48 2.57 3.22
CA LEU A 70 -6.00 3.95 3.14
C LEU A 70 -6.07 4.64 4.48
N GLU A 71 -7.26 4.70 5.08
CA GLU A 71 -7.49 5.42 6.31
C GLU A 71 -6.88 4.72 7.53
N LYS A 72 -6.87 3.38 7.51
CA LYS A 72 -6.40 2.58 8.65
C LYS A 72 -4.89 2.44 8.72
N VAL A 73 -4.22 2.47 7.58
CA VAL A 73 -2.78 2.18 7.49
C VAL A 73 -2.08 3.31 6.75
N LEU A 74 -2.40 3.55 5.48
CA LEU A 74 -1.59 4.39 4.59
C LEU A 74 -1.51 5.85 5.03
N LEU A 75 -2.61 6.44 5.51
CA LEU A 75 -2.64 7.83 6.02
C LEU A 75 -1.70 8.07 7.20
N SER A 76 -1.45 7.05 8.01
CA SER A 76 -0.55 7.14 9.17
C SER A 76 0.85 6.58 8.88
N SER A 77 1.06 5.99 7.70
CA SER A 77 2.30 5.29 7.34
C SER A 77 3.26 6.20 6.59
N ALA A 78 4.56 5.99 6.82
CA ALA A 78 5.58 6.54 5.96
C ALA A 78 5.70 5.69 4.69
N VAL A 79 5.93 6.35 3.55
CA VAL A 79 6.16 5.69 2.27
C VAL A 79 7.62 5.88 1.86
N THR A 80 8.25 4.80 1.42
CA THR A 80 9.59 4.86 0.84
C THR A 80 9.56 4.41 -0.62
N VAL A 81 10.43 4.96 -1.46
CA VAL A 81 10.68 4.50 -2.82
C VAL A 81 12.18 4.30 -2.97
N ASN A 82 12.61 3.10 -3.34
CA ASN A 82 14.02 2.70 -3.39
C ASN A 82 14.78 3.04 -2.09
N LEU A 83 14.15 2.78 -0.95
CA LEU A 83 14.64 3.09 0.41
C LEU A 83 14.68 4.59 0.76
N GLU A 84 14.20 5.46 -0.13
CA GLU A 84 14.13 6.90 0.10
C GLU A 84 12.76 7.30 0.61
N TYR A 85 12.70 8.01 1.74
CA TYR A 85 11.44 8.49 2.31
C TYR A 85 10.84 9.56 1.41
N VAL A 86 9.60 9.31 0.98
CA VAL A 86 8.82 10.28 0.23
C VAL A 86 7.98 11.04 1.23
N ASP A 87 8.19 12.35 1.26
CA ASP A 87 7.36 13.24 2.06
C ASP A 87 5.99 13.34 1.40
N LEU A 88 4.99 12.72 2.04
CA LEU A 88 3.60 12.77 1.62
C LEU A 88 2.88 13.71 2.57
N ASP A 89 2.62 14.93 2.11
CA ASP A 89 1.67 15.84 2.77
C ASP A 89 0.26 15.29 2.53
N LEU A 90 -0.10 14.25 3.28
CA LEU A 90 -1.45 13.73 3.33
C LEU A 90 -2.16 14.47 4.46
N ASP A 91 -2.99 15.45 4.12
CA ASP A 91 -3.90 15.99 5.14
C ASP A 91 -4.77 14.82 5.68
N PRO A 92 -5.00 14.72 6.99
CA PRO A 92 -5.94 13.73 7.54
C PRO A 92 -7.38 13.99 7.06
N ASP A 93 -7.66 15.22 6.65
CA ASP A 93 -8.90 15.64 5.98
C ASP A 93 -8.81 15.54 4.44
N LEU A 94 -7.66 15.10 3.89
CA LEU A 94 -7.52 14.82 2.46
C LEU A 94 -8.38 13.59 2.20
N ASP A 95 -9.57 13.81 1.64
CA ASP A 95 -10.45 12.73 1.23
C ASP A 95 -9.78 11.94 0.10
N LEU A 96 -8.87 11.04 0.45
CA LEU A 96 -8.29 10.07 -0.47
C LEU A 96 -9.40 9.19 -1.04
N GLY A 97 -10.49 8.96 -0.31
CA GLY A 97 -11.72 8.35 -0.86
C GLY A 97 -12.26 9.12 -2.07
N ASN A 98 -12.33 10.45 -1.99
CA ASN A 98 -12.78 11.29 -3.09
C ASN A 98 -11.76 11.35 -4.24
N PHE A 99 -10.46 11.30 -3.92
CA PHE A 99 -9.42 11.09 -4.92
C PHE A 99 -9.67 9.75 -5.63
N VAL A 100 -9.75 8.64 -4.90
CA VAL A 100 -9.90 7.26 -5.40
C VAL A 100 -11.16 7.07 -6.24
N GLU A 101 -12.31 7.55 -5.77
CA GLU A 101 -13.60 7.49 -6.46
C GLU A 101 -13.66 8.39 -7.71
N GLY A 102 -12.62 9.20 -7.97
CA GLY A 102 -12.62 10.17 -9.08
C GLY A 102 -13.68 11.26 -8.92
N LYS A 103 -14.20 11.42 -7.69
CA LYS A 103 -15.30 12.32 -7.33
C LYS A 103 -14.85 13.51 -6.47
N GLY A 104 -13.53 13.69 -6.31
CA GLY A 104 -12.93 14.97 -6.00
C GLY A 104 -12.92 15.86 -7.24
N GLY A 105 -13.88 16.79 -7.32
CA GLY A 105 -14.01 17.69 -8.45
C GLY A 105 -12.79 18.60 -8.67
N GLY A 106 -12.49 18.86 -9.95
CA GLY A 106 -11.96 20.15 -10.40
C GLY A 106 -10.44 20.36 -10.27
N GLY A 107 -9.72 20.04 -11.35
CA GLY A 107 -8.37 20.52 -11.58
C GLY A 107 -8.01 20.66 -13.07
N GLY A 108 -9.01 20.87 -13.94
CA GLY A 108 -8.75 21.38 -15.28
C GLY A 108 -8.59 22.91 -15.18
N GLY A 109 -7.44 23.45 -15.56
CA GLY A 109 -7.28 24.89 -15.79
C GLY A 109 -5.96 25.46 -15.30
N GLY A 110 -5.21 26.05 -16.22
CA GLY A 110 -3.95 26.73 -15.94
C GLY A 110 -4.10 28.04 -15.17
N GLY A 111 -2.93 28.57 -14.75
CA GLY A 111 -2.72 29.98 -14.45
C GLY A 111 -2.85 30.39 -12.99
N GLY A 112 -1.70 30.76 -12.39
CA GLY A 112 -1.63 31.91 -11.48
C GLY A 112 -1.82 31.67 -9.98
N GLY A 113 -0.69 31.67 -9.24
CA GLY A 113 -0.52 32.40 -7.98
C GLY A 113 -1.31 32.01 -6.72
N GLY A 114 -0.61 31.40 -5.75
CA GLY A 114 -0.80 31.69 -4.31
C GLY A 114 -1.57 30.68 -3.46
N GLY A 115 -0.84 29.72 -2.84
CA GLY A 115 -1.10 29.19 -1.49
C GLY A 115 -2.21 28.15 -1.26
N GLY A 116 -1.80 26.91 -0.93
CA GLY A 116 -2.56 25.96 -0.09
C GLY A 116 -3.22 24.78 -0.82
N GLY A 117 -2.76 23.55 -0.53
CA GLY A 117 -3.37 22.30 -1.02
C GLY A 117 -2.54 21.52 -2.05
N ARG A 118 -1.21 21.58 -1.98
CA ARG A 118 -0.38 20.73 -2.83
C ARG A 118 -0.32 19.36 -2.16
N HIS A 119 -0.97 18.36 -2.75
CA HIS A 119 -0.76 16.97 -2.35
C HIS A 119 0.66 16.56 -2.76
N GLN A 120 1.66 16.98 -1.98
CA GLN A 120 3.06 16.76 -2.32
C GLN A 120 3.37 15.26 -2.27
N GLY A 121 4.05 14.76 -3.30
CA GLY A 121 4.50 13.37 -3.38
C GLY A 121 3.51 12.35 -3.96
N LEU A 122 2.19 12.62 -4.03
CA LEU A 122 1.22 11.69 -4.67
C LEU A 122 1.44 11.53 -6.18
N ASP A 123 1.96 12.58 -6.83
CA ASP A 123 2.27 12.58 -8.27
C ASP A 123 3.63 11.94 -8.58
N LEU A 124 4.37 11.46 -7.57
CA LEU A 124 5.64 10.77 -7.76
C LEU A 124 5.43 9.50 -8.58
N VAL A 125 6.18 9.39 -9.68
CA VAL A 125 6.11 8.26 -10.61
C VAL A 125 7.00 7.12 -10.10
N ILE A 126 6.38 5.95 -9.91
CA ILE A 126 7.01 4.67 -9.62
C ILE A 126 7.27 3.96 -10.95
N ARG A 127 8.51 3.57 -11.18
CA ARG A 127 8.99 2.92 -12.41
C ARG A 127 9.09 1.41 -12.23
N ASN A 128 9.28 0.72 -13.34
CA ASN A 128 9.56 -0.71 -13.30
C ASN A 128 10.88 -0.97 -12.56
N GLY A 129 10.85 -1.92 -11.63
CA GLY A 129 11.98 -2.31 -10.80
C GLY A 129 12.12 -1.47 -9.53
N ASP A 130 11.30 -0.42 -9.34
CA ASP A 130 11.30 0.33 -8.09
C ASP A 130 10.77 -0.52 -6.94
N GLU A 131 11.25 -0.23 -5.74
CA GLU A 131 10.80 -0.85 -4.50
C GLU A 131 10.08 0.18 -3.64
N VAL A 132 8.81 -0.05 -3.33
CA VAL A 132 7.99 0.87 -2.54
C VAL A 132 7.70 0.26 -1.18
N GLY A 133 8.08 0.91 -0.09
CA GLY A 133 7.83 0.42 1.27
C GLY A 133 6.69 1.18 1.96
N ILE A 134 5.77 0.45 2.59
CA ILE A 134 4.75 1.02 3.49
C ILE A 134 5.14 0.72 4.93
N ILE A 135 5.54 1.77 5.64
CA ILE A 135 6.06 1.68 7.00
C ILE A 135 5.02 2.29 7.96
N PRO A 136 4.09 1.50 8.49
CA PRO A 136 3.17 1.98 9.51
C PRO A 136 3.90 2.37 10.79
N PRO A 137 3.32 3.28 11.58
CA PRO A 137 3.92 3.70 12.85
C PRO A 137 3.99 2.48 13.75
N VAL A 138 5.16 2.24 14.34
CA VAL A 138 5.35 1.13 15.27
C VAL A 138 4.50 1.40 16.51
N SER A 139 3.42 0.65 16.69
CA SER A 139 2.81 0.56 18.01
C SER A 139 3.76 -0.28 18.86
N SER A 140 4.46 0.35 19.79
CA SER A 140 5.09 -0.35 20.90
C SER A 140 3.97 -1.07 21.68
N GLY A 141 3.69 -2.31 21.28
CA GLY A 141 2.85 -3.23 22.03
C GLY A 141 3.59 -3.75 23.25
#